data_AF-A0A6L5X9X3-F1
#
_entry.id   AF-A0A6L5X9X3-F1
#
_cell.length_a   1.000
_cell.length_b   1.000
_cell.length_c   1.000
_cell.angle_alpha   90.00
_cell.angle_beta   90.00
_cell.angle_gamma   90.00
#
_symmetry.space_group_name_H-M   'P 1'
#
loop_
_entity.id
_entity.type
_entity.pdbx_description
1 polymer ?
#
loop_
_entity_poly.entity_id
_entity_poly.type
_entity_poly.pdbx_seq_one_letter_code
_entity_poly.pdbx_strand_id
1 'polypeptide(L)'
;MKKVLAFIMVLLPMLACAQVVGTFSNRLAKRNDLTVQLLKKDNKPYYVCFDAQTKRGYGEVWVKYKDLAKFRQALIDARSKYVEWSQVADANNVKNFRKEIPVKFPKPIYCWEIAGDRFYDDYTGWKMTFSATKNNRFAFMLSETKDMNNRYITENYEIVFSCVEDFNSLIDLLDPAKVDAVVGDPVDESLFK
;
A
#
# COMPACT_ATOMS: atom_id res chain seq x y z
N MET A 1 -33.89 23.36 45.95
CA MET A 1 -33.38 21.97 45.78
C MET A 1 -34.35 21.29 44.81
N LYS A 2 -34.01 20.83 43.62
CA LYS A 2 -32.85 20.05 43.16
C LYS A 2 -32.49 20.49 41.73
N LYS A 3 -31.22 20.82 41.48
CA LYS A 3 -30.70 20.94 40.11
C LYS A 3 -30.52 19.51 39.59
N VAL A 4 -31.35 19.08 38.65
CA VAL A 4 -31.14 17.80 37.95
C VAL A 4 -30.03 18.04 36.94
N LEU A 5 -28.83 17.55 37.26
CA LEU A 5 -27.67 17.54 36.38
C LEU A 5 -27.95 16.51 35.27
N ALA A 6 -28.32 16.97 34.08
CA ALA A 6 -28.39 16.11 32.90
C ALA A 6 -26.96 15.83 32.44
N PHE A 7 -26.44 14.64 32.75
CA PHE A 7 -25.18 14.13 32.22
C PHE A 7 -25.44 13.65 30.79
N ILE A 8 -25.40 14.56 29.82
CA ILE A 8 -25.40 14.20 28.39
C ILE A 8 -24.03 13.58 28.11
N MET A 9 -23.98 12.25 28.16
CA MET A 9 -22.85 11.48 27.66
C MET A 9 -22.88 11.59 26.12
N VAL A 10 -22.27 12.66 25.60
CA VAL A 10 -22.04 12.80 24.16
C VAL A 10 -21.07 11.68 23.78
N LEU A 11 -21.61 10.60 23.23
CA LEU A 11 -20.83 9.65 22.44
C LEU A 11 -20.37 10.43 21.20
N LEU A 12 -19.19 11.05 21.29
CA LEU A 12 -18.51 11.63 20.15
C LEU A 12 -18.19 10.47 19.18
N PRO A 13 -18.77 10.43 17.97
CA PRO A 13 -18.28 9.53 16.94
C PRO A 13 -16.84 9.95 16.67
N MET A 14 -15.90 9.04 16.90
CA MET A 14 -14.49 9.33 16.66
C MET A 14 -14.27 9.41 15.15
N LEU A 15 -14.08 10.64 14.66
CA LEU A 15 -13.79 10.97 13.27
C LEU A 15 -12.47 10.33 12.85
N ALA A 16 -12.50 9.55 11.78
CA ALA A 16 -11.32 9.04 11.10
C ALA A 16 -11.04 9.93 9.88
N CYS A 17 -9.79 10.36 9.69
CA CYS A 17 -9.40 11.39 8.69
C CYS A 17 -8.29 10.86 7.77
N ALA A 18 -8.41 11.04 6.46
CA ALA A 18 -7.36 10.73 5.47
C ALA A 18 -6.54 11.98 5.09
N GLN A 19 -5.21 11.87 5.04
CA GLN A 19 -4.31 12.97 4.71
C GLN A 19 -3.28 12.55 3.67
N VAL A 20 -3.12 13.32 2.59
CA VAL A 20 -2.15 13.00 1.53
C VAL A 20 -0.72 13.24 2.04
N VAL A 21 0.09 12.20 2.01
CA VAL A 21 1.54 12.24 2.29
C VAL A 21 2.32 12.71 1.07
N GLY A 22 1.90 12.25 -0.11
CA GLY A 22 2.49 12.64 -1.39
C GLY A 22 2.06 11.74 -2.53
N THR A 23 2.71 11.90 -3.68
CA THR A 23 2.54 11.02 -4.85
C THR A 23 3.86 10.35 -5.19
N PHE A 24 3.80 9.06 -5.55
CA PHE A 24 4.97 8.32 -6.02
C PHE A 24 4.85 8.01 -7.51
N SER A 25 6.00 8.00 -8.17
CA SER A 25 6.08 7.61 -9.57
C SER A 25 6.37 6.12 -9.69
N ASN A 26 5.67 5.47 -10.61
CA ASN A 26 5.95 4.12 -11.07
C ASN A 26 5.93 4.13 -12.60
N ARG A 27 7.06 3.89 -13.25
CA ARG A 27 7.21 4.05 -14.71
C ARG A 27 6.29 3.17 -15.55
N LEU A 28 5.79 2.08 -14.98
CA LEU A 28 4.89 1.14 -15.65
C LEU A 28 3.44 1.27 -15.17
N ALA A 29 3.17 2.27 -14.33
CA ALA A 29 1.80 2.63 -13.98
C ALA A 29 1.11 3.37 -15.12
N LYS A 30 -0.18 3.07 -15.31
CA LYS A 30 -1.02 3.78 -16.29
C LYS A 30 -1.34 5.22 -15.86
N ARG A 31 -1.12 5.58 -14.60
CA ARG A 31 -1.31 6.92 -14.03
C ARG A 31 -0.02 7.39 -13.35
N ASN A 32 0.20 8.70 -13.38
CA ASN A 32 1.41 9.32 -12.85
C ASN A 32 1.24 9.89 -11.43
N ASP A 33 0.03 9.82 -10.88
CA ASP A 33 -0.41 10.45 -9.63
C ASP A 33 -0.79 9.41 -8.58
N LEU A 34 -0.04 8.30 -8.47
CA LEU A 34 -0.26 7.30 -7.42
C LEU A 34 -0.04 7.94 -6.05
N THR A 35 -1.07 8.00 -5.24
CA THR A 35 -1.06 8.68 -3.94
C THR A 35 -0.61 7.77 -2.81
N VAL A 36 0.01 8.36 -1.79
CA VAL A 36 0.20 7.78 -0.46
C VAL A 36 -0.56 8.65 0.53
N GLN A 37 -1.38 8.05 1.37
CA GLN A 37 -2.21 8.76 2.34
C GLN A 37 -2.12 8.13 3.73
N LEU A 38 -2.22 8.96 4.76
CA LEU A 38 -2.33 8.56 6.15
C LEU A 38 -3.80 8.57 6.57
N LEU A 39 -4.31 7.41 6.97
CA LEU A 39 -5.60 7.25 7.61
C LEU A 39 -5.42 7.32 9.12
N LYS A 40 -6.10 8.25 9.77
CA LYS A 40 -6.14 8.40 11.23
C LYS A 40 -7.45 7.85 11.79
N LYS A 41 -7.38 7.26 12.97
CA LYS A 41 -8.54 6.89 13.79
C LYS A 41 -8.35 7.50 15.17
N ASP A 42 -9.34 8.22 15.67
CA ASP A 42 -9.29 8.89 16.98
C ASP A 42 -8.09 9.88 17.05
N ASN A 43 -7.84 10.60 15.95
CA ASN A 43 -6.66 11.48 15.72
C ASN A 43 -5.29 10.78 15.80
N LYS A 44 -5.24 9.44 15.86
CA LYS A 44 -3.99 8.67 15.88
C LYS A 44 -3.76 8.02 14.52
N PRO A 45 -2.51 7.96 14.03
CA PRO A 45 -2.17 7.19 12.84
C PRO A 45 -2.67 5.75 12.92
N TYR A 46 -3.41 5.30 11.91
CA TYR A 46 -4.04 3.97 11.89
C TYR A 46 -3.54 3.12 10.71
N TYR A 47 -3.68 3.62 9.49
CA TYR A 47 -3.14 3.00 8.28
C TYR A 47 -2.38 4.01 7.44
N VAL A 48 -1.38 3.56 6.70
CA VAL A 48 -0.88 4.26 5.51
C VAL A 48 -1.36 3.48 4.32
N CYS A 49 -2.12 4.11 3.43
CA CYS A 49 -2.58 3.53 2.18
C CYS A 49 -1.81 4.10 1.00
N PHE A 50 -1.63 3.30 -0.04
CA PHE A 50 -1.06 3.77 -1.30
C PHE A 50 -1.73 3.12 -2.50
N ASP A 51 -1.84 3.89 -3.59
CA ASP A 51 -2.47 3.44 -4.82
C ASP A 51 -1.68 2.29 -5.47
N ALA A 52 -2.41 1.31 -6.00
CA ALA A 52 -1.89 0.20 -6.76
C ALA A 52 -2.76 -0.08 -7.98
N GLN A 53 -2.15 -0.55 -9.08
CA GLN A 53 -2.92 -0.94 -10.24
C GLN A 53 -3.70 -2.22 -9.93
N THR A 54 -4.91 -2.30 -10.48
CA THR A 54 -5.72 -3.51 -10.45
C THR A 54 -6.18 -3.88 -11.85
N LYS A 55 -6.77 -5.08 -12.01
CA LYS A 55 -7.34 -5.49 -13.30
C LYS A 55 -8.44 -4.53 -13.76
N ARG A 56 -9.20 -3.94 -12.83
CA ARG A 56 -10.34 -3.05 -13.13
C ARG A 56 -10.00 -1.56 -13.05
N GLY A 57 -8.80 -1.18 -12.66
CA GLY A 57 -8.38 0.21 -12.58
C GLY A 57 -7.32 0.39 -11.51
N TYR A 58 -7.73 0.95 -10.38
CA TYR A 58 -6.90 1.17 -9.21
C TYR A 58 -7.61 0.70 -7.95
N GLY A 59 -6.80 0.32 -6.98
CA GLY A 59 -7.20 0.07 -5.61
C GLY A 59 -6.08 0.53 -4.69
N GLU A 60 -6.22 0.23 -3.41
CA GLU A 60 -5.33 0.71 -2.38
C GLU A 60 -4.73 -0.45 -1.60
N VAL A 61 -3.46 -0.30 -1.24
CA VAL A 61 -2.76 -1.20 -0.33
C VAL A 61 -2.61 -0.49 0.99
N TRP A 62 -3.17 -1.07 2.05
CA TRP A 62 -3.22 -0.49 3.38
C TRP A 62 -2.24 -1.21 4.30
N VAL A 63 -1.29 -0.47 4.84
CA VAL A 63 -0.31 -0.95 5.81
C VAL A 63 -0.67 -0.39 7.18
N LYS A 64 -0.82 -1.26 8.18
CA LYS A 64 -1.03 -0.81 9.56
C LYS A 64 0.11 0.11 9.95
N TYR A 65 -0.20 1.27 10.50
CA TYR A 65 0.82 2.27 10.82
C TYR A 65 1.91 1.71 11.76
N LYS A 66 1.53 0.88 12.75
CA LYS A 66 2.49 0.18 13.63
C LYS A 66 3.48 -0.75 12.90
N ASP A 67 3.15 -1.19 11.69
CA ASP A 67 3.96 -2.09 10.87
C ASP A 67 4.64 -1.34 9.71
N LEU A 68 4.43 -0.02 9.57
CA LEU A 68 4.95 0.82 8.49
C LEU A 68 6.47 0.72 8.37
N ALA A 69 7.20 0.86 9.48
CA ALA A 69 8.66 0.79 9.48
C ALA A 69 9.16 -0.58 9.00
N LYS A 70 8.48 -1.67 9.36
CA LYS A 70 8.81 -3.03 8.90
C LYS A 70 8.50 -3.21 7.43
N PHE A 71 7.36 -2.69 6.96
CA PHE A 71 6.99 -2.74 5.55
C PHE A 71 7.99 -1.95 4.68
N ARG A 72 8.36 -0.75 5.11
CA ARG A 72 9.38 0.08 4.46
C ARG A 72 10.73 -0.63 4.42
N GLN A 73 11.16 -1.24 5.53
CA GLN A 73 12.41 -2.01 5.54
C GLN A 73 12.36 -3.20 4.58
N ALA A 74 11.23 -3.92 4.51
CA ALA A 74 11.05 -4.99 3.54
C ALA A 74 11.15 -4.48 2.08
N LEU A 75 10.63 -3.30 1.76
CA LEU A 75 10.83 -2.69 0.44
C LEU A 75 12.31 -2.35 0.17
N ILE A 76 13.04 -1.84 1.17
CA ILE A 76 14.49 -1.56 1.07
C ILE A 76 15.27 -2.85 0.81
N ASP A 77 14.94 -3.93 1.50
CA ASP A 77 15.59 -5.23 1.34
C ASP A 77 15.27 -5.82 -0.05
N ALA A 78 14.01 -5.71 -0.49
CA ALA A 78 13.59 -6.14 -1.82
C ALA A 78 14.27 -5.35 -2.95
N ARG A 79 14.39 -4.02 -2.81
CA ARG A 79 15.16 -3.16 -3.71
C ARG A 79 16.62 -3.61 -3.79
N SER A 80 17.24 -3.88 -2.65
CA SER A 80 18.64 -4.33 -2.58
C SER A 80 18.82 -5.67 -3.32
N LYS A 81 17.89 -6.61 -3.15
CA LYS A 81 17.90 -7.88 -3.91
C LYS A 81 17.61 -7.71 -5.39
N TYR A 82 16.72 -6.80 -5.76
CA TYR A 82 16.50 -6.45 -7.17
C TYR A 82 17.80 -5.95 -7.83
N VAL A 83 18.56 -5.06 -7.17
CA VAL A 83 19.83 -4.56 -7.70
C VAL A 83 20.85 -5.69 -7.85
N GLU A 84 21.07 -6.48 -6.81
CA GLU A 84 21.98 -7.64 -6.83
C GLU A 84 21.62 -8.60 -7.97
N TRP A 85 20.35 -9.01 -8.05
CA TRP A 85 19.93 -10.00 -9.04
C TRP A 85 19.89 -9.45 -10.46
N SER A 86 19.65 -8.15 -10.64
CA SER A 86 19.77 -7.49 -11.95
C SER A 86 21.21 -7.54 -12.45
N GLN A 87 22.18 -7.16 -11.61
CA GLN A 87 23.61 -7.21 -11.94
C GLN A 87 24.06 -8.63 -12.28
N VAL A 88 23.66 -9.63 -11.48
CA VAL A 88 23.98 -11.03 -11.75
C VAL A 88 23.34 -11.50 -13.05
N ALA A 89 22.07 -11.17 -13.30
CA ALA A 89 21.39 -11.53 -14.53
C ALA A 89 22.05 -10.91 -15.77
N ASP A 90 22.51 -9.67 -15.67
CA ASP A 90 23.19 -8.97 -16.76
C ASP A 90 24.57 -9.57 -17.04
N ALA A 91 25.37 -9.78 -16.00
CA ALA A 91 26.69 -10.40 -16.12
C ALA A 91 26.65 -11.82 -16.72
N ASN A 92 25.54 -12.54 -16.51
CA ASN A 92 25.37 -13.91 -17.00
C ASN A 92 24.43 -14.01 -18.22
N ASN A 93 24.04 -12.88 -18.83
CA ASN A 93 23.14 -12.85 -20.00
C ASN A 93 21.84 -13.65 -19.81
N VAL A 94 21.27 -13.57 -18.60
CA VAL A 94 20.02 -14.26 -18.25
C VAL A 94 18.85 -13.55 -18.94
N LYS A 95 18.09 -14.29 -19.75
CA LYS A 95 17.01 -13.76 -20.60
C LYS A 95 15.61 -14.26 -20.24
N ASN A 96 15.52 -15.27 -19.38
CA ASN A 96 14.26 -15.83 -18.93
C ASN A 96 14.44 -16.45 -17.55
N PHE A 97 14.13 -15.67 -16.52
CA PHE A 97 14.22 -16.12 -15.14
C PHE A 97 13.17 -15.43 -14.30
N ARG A 98 12.53 -16.17 -13.40
CA ARG A 98 11.66 -15.63 -12.37
C ARG A 98 11.94 -16.30 -11.05
N LYS A 99 11.98 -15.51 -9.98
CA LYS A 99 12.20 -16.02 -8.63
C LYS A 99 11.57 -15.09 -7.60
N GLU A 100 10.88 -15.67 -6.62
CA GLU A 100 10.38 -14.92 -5.46
C GLU A 100 11.57 -14.31 -4.70
N ILE A 101 11.49 -13.03 -4.40
CA ILE A 101 12.46 -12.32 -3.56
C ILE A 101 12.22 -12.79 -2.12
N PRO A 102 13.26 -13.32 -1.42
CA PRO A 102 13.10 -13.95 -0.11
C PRO A 102 12.99 -12.89 1.00
N VAL A 103 12.00 -12.00 0.91
CA VAL A 103 11.73 -10.94 1.87
C VAL A 103 10.33 -11.12 2.42
N LYS A 104 10.20 -11.11 3.75
CA LYS A 104 8.93 -11.24 4.43
C LYS A 104 8.34 -9.86 4.72
N PHE A 105 7.25 -9.54 4.05
CA PHE A 105 6.48 -8.33 4.31
C PHE A 105 5.49 -8.53 5.46
N PRO A 106 5.20 -7.50 6.27
CA PRO A 106 4.00 -7.53 7.11
C PRO A 106 2.78 -7.56 6.20
N LYS A 107 1.68 -8.14 6.70
CA LYS A 107 0.48 -8.40 5.91
C LYS A 107 -0.31 -7.10 5.70
N PRO A 108 -0.45 -6.59 4.46
CA PRO A 108 -1.31 -5.45 4.20
C PRO A 108 -2.77 -5.88 4.09
N ILE A 109 -3.67 -4.90 4.01
CA ILE A 109 -5.05 -5.06 3.55
C ILE A 109 -5.11 -4.49 2.12
N TYR A 110 -5.85 -5.15 1.24
CA TYR A 110 -6.15 -4.63 -0.09
C TYR A 110 -7.57 -4.08 -0.12
N CYS A 111 -7.78 -2.92 -0.73
CA CYS A 111 -9.08 -2.25 -0.78
C CYS A 111 -9.38 -1.80 -2.21
N TRP A 112 -10.45 -2.29 -2.82
CA TRP A 112 -10.85 -1.89 -4.18
C TRP A 112 -12.34 -1.55 -4.24
N GLU A 113 -12.74 -0.86 -5.30
CA GLU A 113 -14.13 -0.46 -5.52
C GLU A 113 -14.69 -1.10 -6.79
N ILE A 114 -15.93 -1.59 -6.73
CA ILE A 114 -16.68 -2.03 -7.90
C ILE A 114 -18.06 -1.37 -7.83
N ALA A 115 -18.39 -0.55 -8.83
CA ALA A 115 -19.69 0.11 -8.95
C ALA A 115 -20.11 0.93 -7.71
N GLY A 116 -19.16 1.58 -7.03
CA GLY A 116 -19.41 2.39 -5.83
C GLY A 116 -19.33 1.61 -4.50
N ASP A 117 -19.29 0.28 -4.55
CA ASP A 117 -19.14 -0.55 -3.36
C ASP A 117 -17.65 -0.86 -3.10
N ARG A 118 -17.23 -0.74 -1.84
CA ARG A 118 -15.85 -1.05 -1.40
C ARG A 118 -15.73 -2.48 -0.89
N PHE A 119 -14.61 -3.10 -1.25
CA PHE A 119 -14.27 -4.48 -0.91
C PHE A 119 -12.88 -4.54 -0.30
N TYR A 120 -12.69 -5.49 0.61
CA TYR A 120 -11.46 -5.58 1.40
C TYR A 120 -10.94 -7.02 1.45
N ASP A 121 -9.63 -7.19 1.35
CA ASP A 121 -8.95 -8.48 1.57
C ASP A 121 -7.85 -8.31 2.62
N ASP A 122 -8.00 -8.99 3.75
CA ASP A 122 -7.00 -9.07 4.81
C ASP A 122 -6.35 -10.46 4.92
N TYR A 123 -6.64 -11.36 3.98
CA TYR A 123 -6.16 -12.74 3.88
C TYR A 123 -4.87 -12.87 3.08
N THR A 124 -4.66 -11.99 2.10
CA THR A 124 -3.55 -12.14 1.16
C THR A 124 -2.25 -11.50 1.67
N GLY A 125 -1.16 -12.25 1.59
CA GLY A 125 0.18 -11.75 1.94
C GLY A 125 0.80 -10.97 0.78
N TRP A 126 1.75 -10.09 1.09
CA TRP A 126 2.55 -9.43 0.07
C TRP A 126 3.77 -10.26 -0.29
N LYS A 127 3.91 -10.59 -1.58
CA LYS A 127 5.06 -11.32 -2.12
C LYS A 127 5.56 -10.62 -3.37
N MET A 128 6.88 -10.47 -3.45
CA MET A 128 7.53 -9.83 -4.59
C MET A 128 8.34 -10.86 -5.38
N THR A 129 8.20 -10.84 -6.70
CA THR A 129 8.90 -11.72 -7.62
C THR A 129 9.83 -10.88 -8.49
N PHE A 130 11.08 -11.29 -8.57
CA PHE A 130 12.02 -10.79 -9.56
C PHE A 130 11.83 -11.51 -10.89
N SER A 131 11.96 -10.78 -11.99
CA SER A 131 11.90 -11.30 -13.35
C SER A 131 12.98 -10.68 -14.22
N ALA A 132 13.78 -11.52 -14.87
CA ALA A 132 14.70 -11.12 -15.93
C ALA A 132 14.19 -11.62 -17.28
N THR A 133 14.00 -10.69 -18.21
CA THR A 133 13.65 -10.98 -19.61
C THR A 133 14.82 -10.64 -20.53
N LYS A 134 14.68 -10.79 -21.85
CA LYS A 134 15.77 -10.46 -22.78
C LYS A 134 16.33 -9.04 -22.61
N ASN A 135 15.44 -8.07 -22.37
CA ASN A 135 15.81 -6.65 -22.39
C ASN A 135 15.53 -5.92 -21.07
N ASN A 136 14.81 -6.55 -20.13
CA ASN A 136 14.32 -5.85 -18.95
C ASN A 136 14.53 -6.64 -17.67
N ARG A 137 14.57 -5.92 -16.55
CA ARG A 137 14.59 -6.45 -15.19
C ARG A 137 13.43 -5.82 -14.44
N PHE A 138 12.65 -6.65 -13.77
CA PHE A 138 11.51 -6.19 -12.99
C PHE A 138 11.51 -6.86 -11.62
N ALA A 139 10.99 -6.18 -10.63
CA ALA A 139 10.44 -6.79 -9.44
C ALA A 139 8.96 -6.43 -9.40
N PHE A 140 8.08 -7.41 -9.22
CA PHE A 140 6.65 -7.15 -9.21
C PHE A 140 5.94 -7.89 -8.08
N MET A 141 4.83 -7.33 -7.66
CA MET A 141 3.82 -8.01 -6.86
C MET A 141 2.61 -8.26 -7.75
N LEU A 142 2.15 -9.50 -7.78
CA LEU A 142 0.86 -9.90 -8.33
C LEU A 142 0.09 -10.59 -7.21
N SER A 143 -1.13 -10.14 -6.96
CA SER A 143 -1.95 -10.66 -5.86
C SER A 143 -3.39 -10.80 -6.31
N GLU A 144 -3.88 -12.04 -6.37
CA GLU A 144 -5.32 -12.32 -6.50
C GLU A 144 -5.96 -12.15 -5.12
N THR A 145 -6.79 -11.13 -4.98
CA THR A 145 -7.46 -10.77 -3.74
C THR A 145 -8.92 -11.19 -3.77
N LYS A 146 -9.47 -11.54 -2.61
CA LYS A 146 -10.86 -11.97 -2.45
C LYS A 146 -11.50 -11.19 -1.32
N ASP A 147 -12.70 -10.67 -1.58
CA ASP A 147 -13.40 -9.90 -0.56
C ASP A 147 -13.64 -10.76 0.68
N MET A 148 -13.45 -10.14 1.84
CA MET A 148 -13.51 -10.81 3.13
C MET A 148 -14.92 -11.30 3.49
N ASN A 149 -15.95 -10.67 2.93
CA ASN A 149 -17.35 -11.01 3.17
C ASN A 149 -17.95 -11.83 2.02
N ASN A 150 -17.39 -11.74 0.81
CA ASN A 150 -17.83 -12.48 -0.36
C ASN A 150 -16.67 -12.90 -1.27
N ARG A 151 -16.16 -14.11 -1.07
CA ARG A 151 -15.04 -14.69 -1.85
C ARG A 151 -15.23 -14.76 -3.37
N TYR A 152 -16.44 -14.59 -3.89
CA TYR A 152 -16.72 -14.55 -5.33
C TYR A 152 -16.42 -13.18 -5.94
N ILE A 153 -16.27 -12.15 -5.10
CA ILE A 153 -15.80 -10.84 -5.50
C ILE A 153 -14.29 -10.85 -5.39
N THR A 154 -13.63 -10.79 -6.55
CA THR A 154 -12.19 -10.88 -6.65
C THR A 154 -11.61 -9.71 -7.43
N GLU A 155 -10.36 -9.41 -7.14
CA GLU A 155 -9.56 -8.43 -7.85
C GLU A 155 -8.12 -8.95 -8.00
N ASN A 156 -7.39 -8.43 -8.98
CA ASN A 156 -5.97 -8.73 -9.13
C ASN A 156 -5.18 -7.43 -9.02
N TYR A 157 -4.33 -7.35 -8.01
CA TYR A 157 -3.40 -6.24 -7.83
C TYR A 157 -2.10 -6.50 -8.59
N GLU A 158 -1.55 -5.43 -9.15
CA GLU A 158 -0.26 -5.41 -9.80
C GLU A 158 0.54 -4.18 -9.39
N ILE A 159 1.76 -4.40 -8.92
CA ILE A 159 2.74 -3.32 -8.72
C ILE A 159 4.06 -3.79 -9.31
N VAL A 160 4.59 -3.02 -10.26
CA VAL A 160 5.83 -3.36 -10.97
C VAL A 160 6.87 -2.29 -10.72
N PHE A 161 8.02 -2.68 -10.18
CA PHE A 161 9.20 -1.86 -10.06
C PHE A 161 10.16 -2.25 -11.20
N SER A 162 10.42 -1.30 -12.10
CA SER A 162 11.26 -1.48 -13.28
C SER A 162 12.67 -0.92 -13.10
N CYS A 163 12.88 -0.12 -12.05
CA CYS A 163 14.15 0.52 -11.73
C CYS A 163 14.24 0.86 -10.23
N VAL A 164 15.43 1.28 -9.79
CA VAL A 164 15.67 1.69 -8.39
C VAL A 164 14.84 2.91 -8.01
N GLU A 165 14.59 3.82 -8.97
CA GLU A 165 13.81 5.03 -8.73
C GLU A 165 12.34 4.72 -8.40
N ASP A 166 11.75 3.69 -9.03
CA ASP A 166 10.38 3.25 -8.71
C ASP A 166 10.29 2.77 -7.24
N PHE A 167 11.33 2.10 -6.73
CA PHE A 167 11.37 1.70 -5.32
C PHE A 167 11.52 2.91 -4.41
N ASN A 168 12.48 3.78 -4.74
CA ASN A 168 12.83 4.92 -3.90
C ASN A 168 11.66 5.90 -3.77
N SER A 169 10.88 6.10 -4.83
CA SER A 169 9.72 6.99 -4.80
C SER A 169 8.69 6.56 -3.75
N LEU A 170 8.41 5.26 -3.63
CA LEU A 170 7.49 4.74 -2.61
C LEU A 170 8.17 4.65 -1.22
N ILE A 171 9.40 4.13 -1.13
CA ILE A 171 10.14 3.98 0.14
C ILE A 171 10.28 5.32 0.87
N ASP A 172 10.51 6.39 0.12
CA ASP A 172 10.66 7.74 0.65
C ASP A 172 9.37 8.22 1.32
N LEU A 173 8.21 8.07 0.67
CA LEU A 173 6.92 8.49 1.22
C LEU A 173 6.46 7.63 2.40
N LEU A 174 6.95 6.40 2.52
CA LEU A 174 6.64 5.53 3.65
C LEU A 174 7.53 5.77 4.87
N ASP A 175 8.42 6.77 4.83
CA ASP A 175 9.21 7.17 6.00
C ASP A 175 8.29 7.65 7.13
N PRO A 176 8.35 7.05 8.34
CA PRO A 176 7.50 7.45 9.46
C PRO A 176 7.57 8.95 9.77
N ALA A 177 8.75 9.58 9.65
CA ALA A 177 8.88 11.01 9.90
C ALA A 177 8.11 11.86 8.87
N LYS A 178 8.06 11.42 7.60
CA LYS A 178 7.28 12.09 6.55
C LYS A 178 5.79 11.88 6.75
N VAL A 179 5.39 10.66 7.08
CA VAL A 179 3.99 10.33 7.37
C VAL A 179 3.48 11.13 8.58
N ASP A 180 4.28 11.26 9.63
CA ASP A 180 3.93 11.99 10.85
C ASP A 180 3.91 13.51 10.65
N ALA A 181 4.72 14.01 9.71
CA ALA A 181 4.78 15.43 9.37
C ALA A 181 3.52 15.93 8.64
N VAL A 182 2.64 15.03 8.18
CA VAL A 182 1.36 15.44 7.58
C VAL A 182 0.42 15.95 8.67
N VAL A 183 0.40 17.28 8.83
CA VAL A 183 -0.54 18.01 9.68
C VAL A 183 -1.70 18.47 8.78
N GLY A 184 -2.95 18.21 9.18
CA GLY A 184 -4.10 18.65 8.37
C GLY A 184 -5.48 18.28 8.90
N ASP A 185 -6.40 19.23 8.77
CA ASP A 185 -7.79 19.30 9.24
C ASP A 185 -8.70 18.10 8.84
N PRO A 186 -9.88 17.94 9.49
CA PRO A 186 -10.67 16.71 9.39
C PRO A 186 -11.40 16.58 8.06
N VAL A 187 -11.37 15.38 7.43
CA VAL A 187 -12.11 15.09 6.17
C VAL A 187 -12.62 13.63 6.10
N ASP A 188 -13.85 13.55 5.57
CA ASP A 188 -14.77 12.48 5.11
C ASP A 188 -14.68 11.05 5.67
N GLU A 189 -15.73 10.69 6.42
CA GLU A 189 -15.99 9.39 7.08
C GLU A 189 -16.43 8.27 6.12
N SER A 190 -16.74 8.58 4.86
CA SER A 190 -17.16 7.58 3.85
C SER A 190 -16.10 6.51 3.60
N LEU A 191 -14.85 6.74 3.98
CA LEU A 191 -13.73 5.85 3.71
C LEU A 191 -13.67 4.59 4.59
N PHE A 192 -14.44 4.56 5.69
CA PHE A 192 -14.32 3.53 6.75
C PHE A 192 -15.64 2.81 7.06
N LYS A 193 -16.70 3.09 6.31
CA LYS A 193 -18.01 2.41 6.43
C LYS A 193 -18.12 1.26 5.44
#